data_AF-A0A938RAX9-F1
#
_entry.id   AF-A0A938RAX9-F1
#
_cell.length_a   1.000
_cell.length_b   1.000
_cell.length_c   1.000
_cell.angle_alpha   90.00
_cell.angle_beta   90.00
_cell.angle_gamma   90.00
#
_symmetry.space_group_name_H-M   'P 1'
#
loop_
_entity.id
_entity.type
_entity.pdbx_description
1 polymer ?
#
loop_
_entity_poly.entity_id
_entity_poly.type
_entity_poly.pdbx_seq_one_letter_code
_entity_poly.pdbx_strand_id
1 'polypeptide(L)'
;MVRKIIISLFMVMAIFSFNSAGAQVTVVGQNNPTTDIQAVQKAVDQGGIINLKGTFDFGDKGRVNITKDVKIVGETDQKGGPATKIKGGFWTFHSPLPAKSPPEAPGPKITIQSIHFDGALWGPVNLAYSSGATISDNKITNVRPFLFEQPVSGMTGVSLQHGIYCGPRITQAMLPPEKRTYTPDVFTGNLKISDNEIDVANDNPIKTMGQGIFVVWTKGATMQISRNTIYNCSRNSIEVVDNYLDKDGNGMVIIQDNKIVTSQEGIPIPSPRTPNGIVAGWFFDPAGAMDPKRNPKYIVINNAIRARGQTSMGIFVPSDNAVISNNAVLTEGSEAWGIIHFTSNCYIAHNRIEGRGAHAIQIVPMRGQLGSKNFLIGNDFSQFKASRCDIALEKDSKYNVVGGSSGTVVDQGSGNQIEGLKSVAK
;
A
#
# COMPACT_ATOMS: atom_id res chain seq x y z
N MET A 1 69.11 -4.68 10.40
CA MET A 1 68.18 -3.60 9.98
C MET A 1 67.86 -3.83 8.51
N VAL A 2 66.82 -4.62 8.20
CA VAL A 2 66.43 -4.95 6.80
C VAL A 2 64.90 -4.85 6.71
N ARG A 3 64.41 -3.78 6.10
CA ARG A 3 62.98 -3.55 5.83
C ARG A 3 62.61 -4.31 4.55
N LYS A 4 61.75 -5.33 4.68
CA LYS A 4 61.11 -5.99 3.54
C LYS A 4 59.92 -5.15 3.09
N ILE A 5 60.01 -4.63 1.86
CA ILE A 5 58.93 -3.95 1.15
C ILE A 5 58.03 -5.04 0.56
N ILE A 6 56.81 -5.17 1.06
CA ILE A 6 55.76 -6.02 0.46
C ILE A 6 55.01 -5.14 -0.54
N ILE A 7 55.29 -5.35 -1.83
CA ILE A 7 54.52 -4.77 -2.92
C ILE A 7 53.23 -5.59 -3.03
N SER A 8 52.12 -5.06 -2.50
CA SER A 8 50.79 -5.63 -2.73
C SER A 8 50.33 -5.30 -4.15
N LEU A 9 50.29 -6.33 -4.98
CA LEU A 9 49.76 -6.31 -6.34
C LEU A 9 48.23 -6.17 -6.26
N PHE A 10 47.71 -4.94 -6.30
CA PHE A 10 46.28 -4.66 -6.46
C PHE A 10 45.86 -5.03 -7.89
N MET A 11 45.38 -6.26 -8.06
CA MET A 11 44.76 -6.71 -9.30
C MET A 11 43.39 -6.05 -9.41
N VAL A 12 43.32 -4.92 -10.12
CA VAL A 12 42.08 -4.24 -10.49
C VAL A 12 41.32 -5.14 -11.47
N MET A 13 40.47 -6.03 -10.95
CA MET A 13 39.44 -6.68 -11.74
C MET A 13 38.42 -5.62 -12.13
N ALA A 14 38.60 -5.00 -13.29
CA ALA A 14 37.56 -4.28 -13.98
C ALA A 14 36.44 -5.28 -14.31
N ILE A 15 35.45 -5.39 -13.42
CA ILE A 15 34.21 -6.12 -13.69
C ILE A 15 33.47 -5.30 -14.75
N PHE A 16 33.75 -5.59 -16.02
CA PHE A 16 32.94 -5.15 -17.13
C PHE A 16 31.57 -5.78 -16.95
N SER A 17 30.68 -5.04 -16.27
CA SER A 17 29.26 -5.34 -16.27
C SER A 17 28.77 -5.09 -17.69
N PHE A 18 28.80 -6.14 -18.52
CA PHE A 18 28.14 -6.15 -19.81
C PHE A 18 26.64 -5.98 -19.53
N ASN A 19 26.19 -4.73 -19.45
CA ASN A 19 24.79 -4.39 -19.58
C ASN A 19 24.41 -4.79 -21.01
N SER A 20 23.95 -6.04 -21.17
CA SER A 20 23.24 -6.45 -22.38
C SER A 20 22.15 -5.41 -22.58
N ALA A 21 22.30 -4.58 -23.61
CA ALA A 21 21.27 -3.64 -24.01
C ALA A 21 20.04 -4.50 -24.35
N GLY A 22 19.10 -4.58 -23.41
CA GLY A 22 17.91 -5.41 -23.56
C GLY A 22 17.19 -5.01 -24.84
N ALA A 23 16.63 -6.00 -25.55
CA ALA A 23 15.86 -5.73 -26.75
C ALA A 23 14.80 -4.66 -26.48
N GLN A 24 14.74 -3.65 -27.36
CA GLN A 24 13.71 -2.63 -27.33
C GLN A 24 12.70 -2.95 -28.42
N VAL A 25 11.44 -3.12 -28.04
CA VAL A 25 10.32 -3.40 -28.94
C VAL A 25 9.30 -2.28 -28.83
N THR A 26 8.75 -1.85 -29.96
CA THR A 26 7.62 -0.92 -29.98
C THR A 26 6.37 -1.68 -30.43
N VAL A 27 5.30 -1.55 -29.66
CA VAL A 27 3.98 -2.11 -30.00
C VAL A 27 3.03 -0.93 -30.20
N VAL A 28 2.31 -0.92 -31.32
CA VAL A 28 1.31 0.10 -31.62
C VAL A 28 -0.07 -0.52 -31.43
N GLY A 29 -0.88 0.10 -30.57
CA GLY A 29 -2.24 -0.34 -30.28
C GLY A 29 -3.14 -0.18 -31.49
N GLN A 30 -3.93 -1.21 -31.76
CA GLN A 30 -4.89 -1.27 -32.86
C GLN A 30 -6.33 -1.14 -32.36
N ASN A 31 -6.52 -0.90 -31.07
CA ASN A 31 -7.82 -0.80 -30.44
C ASN A 31 -8.67 -2.06 -30.68
N ASN A 32 -8.03 -3.24 -30.64
CA ASN A 32 -8.64 -4.53 -30.95
C ASN A 32 -8.14 -5.62 -29.98
N PRO A 33 -9.01 -6.22 -29.16
CA PRO A 33 -8.61 -7.20 -28.15
C PRO A 33 -7.92 -8.44 -28.70
N THR A 34 -8.29 -8.90 -29.90
CA THR A 34 -7.66 -10.09 -30.48
C THR A 34 -6.21 -9.82 -30.88
N THR A 35 -5.90 -8.62 -31.36
CA THR A 35 -4.56 -8.28 -31.84
C THR A 35 -3.67 -7.70 -30.73
N ASP A 36 -4.21 -6.79 -29.94
CA ASP A 36 -3.44 -6.00 -28.97
C ASP A 36 -2.85 -6.88 -27.87
N ILE A 37 -3.65 -7.80 -27.31
CA ILE A 37 -3.19 -8.71 -26.25
C ILE A 37 -2.04 -9.58 -26.77
N GLN A 38 -2.18 -10.16 -27.97
CA GLN A 38 -1.16 -11.04 -28.55
C GLN A 38 0.13 -10.28 -28.84
N ALA A 39 0.02 -9.05 -29.38
CA ALA A 39 1.17 -8.23 -29.71
C ALA A 39 1.94 -7.82 -28.45
N VAL A 40 1.24 -7.40 -27.39
CA VAL A 40 1.87 -7.02 -26.12
C VAL A 40 2.43 -8.25 -25.40
N GLN A 41 1.72 -9.38 -25.36
CA GLN A 41 2.22 -10.62 -24.78
C GLN A 41 3.51 -11.08 -25.45
N LYS A 42 3.54 -11.08 -26.79
CA LYS A 42 4.74 -11.47 -27.56
C LYS A 42 5.95 -10.59 -27.23
N ALA A 43 5.74 -9.28 -27.03
CA ALA A 43 6.80 -8.37 -26.63
C ALA A 43 7.27 -8.63 -25.18
N VAL A 44 6.33 -8.85 -24.26
CA VAL A 44 6.64 -9.19 -22.85
C VAL A 44 7.39 -10.52 -22.74
N ASP A 45 7.03 -11.52 -23.55
CA ASP A 45 7.70 -12.82 -23.60
C ASP A 45 9.16 -12.71 -24.06
N GLN A 46 9.57 -11.62 -24.70
CA GLN A 46 10.96 -11.35 -25.07
C GLN A 46 11.76 -10.68 -23.95
N GLY A 47 11.09 -10.09 -22.96
CA GLY A 47 11.73 -9.28 -21.92
C GLY A 47 12.16 -7.90 -22.43
N GLY A 48 12.98 -7.19 -21.65
CA GLY A 48 13.60 -5.94 -22.09
C GLY A 48 12.67 -4.72 -22.00
N ILE A 49 12.75 -3.81 -22.97
CA ILE A 49 11.98 -2.55 -22.98
C ILE A 49 10.86 -2.65 -24.01
N ILE A 50 9.61 -2.54 -23.57
CA ILE A 50 8.42 -2.52 -24.40
C ILE A 50 7.83 -1.11 -24.39
N ASN A 51 7.91 -0.41 -25.52
CA ASN A 51 7.26 0.89 -25.71
C ASN A 51 5.88 0.67 -26.32
N LEU A 52 4.84 1.09 -25.60
CA LEU A 52 3.46 1.02 -26.03
C LEU A 52 3.01 2.35 -26.61
N LYS A 53 2.45 2.35 -27.81
CA LYS A 53 1.99 3.56 -28.52
C LYS A 53 0.52 3.51 -28.88
N GLY A 54 -0.19 4.62 -28.70
CA GLY A 54 -1.60 4.75 -29.06
C GLY A 54 -2.57 4.07 -28.09
N THR A 55 -3.70 3.56 -28.61
CA THR A 55 -4.77 2.97 -27.80
C THR A 55 -4.86 1.46 -28.01
N PHE A 56 -4.84 0.73 -26.90
CA PHE A 56 -5.01 -0.72 -26.84
C PHE A 56 -6.38 -1.06 -26.29
N ASP A 57 -6.97 -2.13 -26.78
CA ASP A 57 -8.17 -2.75 -26.22
C ASP A 57 -7.80 -4.14 -25.71
N PHE A 58 -8.03 -4.44 -24.44
CA PHE A 58 -7.80 -5.76 -23.85
C PHE A 58 -9.14 -6.49 -23.56
N GLY A 59 -10.29 -5.92 -23.97
CA GLY A 59 -11.61 -6.49 -23.73
C GLY A 59 -11.90 -6.72 -22.25
N ASP A 60 -12.83 -7.62 -21.92
CA ASP A 60 -13.18 -7.89 -20.51
C ASP A 60 -12.23 -8.85 -19.80
N LYS A 61 -11.57 -9.72 -20.57
CA LYS A 61 -10.82 -10.88 -20.03
C LYS A 61 -9.34 -10.84 -20.40
N GLY A 62 -8.90 -9.88 -21.21
CA GLY A 62 -7.54 -9.80 -21.67
C GLY A 62 -6.55 -9.58 -20.54
N ARG A 63 -5.39 -10.23 -20.68
CA ARG A 63 -4.34 -10.23 -19.68
C ARG A 63 -3.01 -10.46 -20.37
N VAL A 64 -2.00 -9.76 -19.91
CA VAL A 64 -0.61 -9.99 -20.28
C VAL A 64 0.14 -10.54 -19.06
N ASN A 65 0.67 -11.75 -19.19
CA ASN A 65 1.45 -12.41 -18.16
C ASN A 65 2.93 -12.01 -18.26
N ILE A 66 3.50 -11.55 -17.14
CA ILE A 66 4.89 -11.11 -17.02
C ILE A 66 5.67 -12.19 -16.30
N THR A 67 6.61 -12.81 -16.99
CA THR A 67 7.48 -13.89 -16.45
C THR A 67 8.97 -13.59 -16.59
N LYS A 68 9.31 -12.45 -17.19
CA LYS A 68 10.68 -11.98 -17.43
C LYS A 68 10.83 -10.54 -16.97
N ASP A 69 12.08 -10.12 -16.80
CA ASP A 69 12.41 -8.72 -16.55
C ASP A 69 11.92 -7.85 -17.71
N VAL A 70 11.06 -6.87 -17.39
CA VAL A 70 10.43 -6.00 -18.38
C VAL A 70 10.32 -4.56 -17.89
N LYS A 71 10.40 -3.64 -18.85
CA LYS A 71 9.99 -2.24 -18.70
C LYS A 71 8.91 -1.94 -19.72
N ILE A 72 7.67 -1.80 -19.28
CA ILE A 72 6.52 -1.48 -20.10
C ILE A 72 6.25 0.02 -19.94
N VAL A 73 6.46 0.78 -21.00
CA VAL A 73 6.43 2.25 -20.98
C VAL A 73 5.45 2.76 -22.03
N GLY A 74 4.50 3.61 -21.62
CA GLY A 74 3.60 4.32 -22.52
C GLY A 74 4.15 5.67 -22.99
N GLU A 75 3.55 6.23 -24.04
CA GLU A 75 3.82 7.59 -24.49
C GLU A 75 3.24 8.61 -23.51
N THR A 76 3.86 9.78 -23.43
CA THR A 76 3.36 10.93 -22.70
C THR A 76 2.87 12.02 -23.65
N ASP A 77 1.89 12.80 -23.22
CA ASP A 77 1.40 13.98 -23.93
C ASP A 77 2.30 15.21 -23.68
N GLN A 78 1.94 16.35 -24.27
CA GLN A 78 2.69 17.61 -24.12
C GLN A 78 2.74 18.14 -22.68
N LYS A 79 1.84 17.69 -21.80
CA LYS A 79 1.78 18.06 -20.38
C LYS A 79 2.48 17.04 -19.49
N GLY A 80 3.05 15.98 -20.06
CA GLY A 80 3.68 14.88 -19.33
C GLY A 80 2.69 13.83 -18.81
N GLY A 81 1.40 13.93 -19.14
CA GLY A 81 0.39 12.92 -18.78
C GLY A 81 0.44 11.68 -19.69
N PRO A 82 -0.07 10.52 -19.26
CA PRO A 82 -0.14 9.33 -20.12
C PRO A 82 -0.98 9.55 -21.39
N ALA A 83 -0.35 9.42 -22.55
CA ALA A 83 -1.02 9.42 -23.86
C ALA A 83 -1.39 8.00 -24.31
N THR A 84 -0.59 6.99 -23.93
CA THR A 84 -0.92 5.59 -24.19
C THR A 84 -2.07 5.13 -23.30
N LYS A 85 -3.11 4.58 -23.92
CA LYS A 85 -4.32 4.13 -23.22
C LYS A 85 -4.53 2.62 -23.40
N ILE A 86 -4.87 1.91 -22.32
CA ILE A 86 -5.30 0.51 -22.36
C ILE A 86 -6.72 0.43 -21.82
N LYS A 87 -7.65 -0.02 -22.66
CA LYS A 87 -9.05 -0.24 -22.28
C LYS A 87 -9.27 -1.66 -21.78
N GLY A 88 -9.94 -1.80 -20.65
CA GLY A 88 -10.34 -3.10 -20.12
C GLY A 88 -9.15 -3.94 -19.60
N GLY A 89 -9.33 -5.25 -19.72
CA GLY A 89 -8.47 -6.30 -19.19
C GLY A 89 -8.98 -6.86 -17.85
N PHE A 90 -8.45 -8.02 -17.47
CA PHE A 90 -8.70 -8.67 -16.18
C PHE A 90 -7.35 -9.03 -15.56
N TRP A 91 -6.90 -8.23 -14.58
CA TRP A 91 -5.47 -8.19 -14.19
C TRP A 91 -4.60 -7.89 -15.42
N THR A 92 -4.83 -6.73 -16.03
CA THR A 92 -4.29 -6.31 -17.33
C THR A 92 -2.79 -6.65 -17.48
N PHE A 93 -1.96 -6.20 -16.53
CA PHE A 93 -0.59 -6.68 -16.35
C PHE A 93 -0.50 -7.55 -15.11
N HIS A 94 -0.13 -8.81 -15.32
CA HIS A 94 -0.18 -9.85 -14.30
C HIS A 94 1.16 -10.58 -14.19
N SER A 95 1.77 -10.58 -13.01
CA SER A 95 2.86 -11.52 -12.71
C SER A 95 2.30 -12.69 -11.87
N PRO A 96 2.13 -13.90 -12.45
CA PRO A 96 1.52 -15.04 -11.76
C PRO A 96 2.40 -15.55 -10.63
N LEU A 97 1.80 -16.32 -9.71
CA LEU A 97 2.58 -17.12 -8.75
C LEU A 97 3.54 -18.07 -9.48
N PRO A 98 4.72 -18.36 -8.91
CA PRO A 98 5.63 -19.34 -9.48
C PRO A 98 5.00 -20.74 -9.49
N ALA A 99 5.39 -21.57 -10.45
CA ALA A 99 4.88 -22.95 -10.55
C ALA A 99 5.29 -23.84 -9.36
N LYS A 100 6.37 -23.49 -8.67
CA LYS A 100 6.89 -24.17 -7.47
C LYS A 100 6.96 -23.18 -6.30
N SER A 101 6.71 -23.71 -5.11
CA SER A 101 6.73 -22.98 -3.85
C SER A 101 7.53 -23.78 -2.81
N PRO A 102 8.62 -23.23 -2.24
CA PRO A 102 9.18 -21.89 -2.49
C PRO A 102 9.73 -21.75 -3.93
N PRO A 103 9.86 -20.53 -4.46
CA PRO A 103 10.41 -20.30 -5.79
C PRO A 103 11.89 -20.69 -5.87
N GLU A 104 12.31 -21.29 -6.99
CA GLU A 104 13.71 -21.68 -7.25
C GLU A 104 14.58 -20.51 -7.70
N ALA A 105 13.96 -19.41 -8.15
CA ALA A 105 14.62 -18.21 -8.62
C ALA A 105 13.90 -16.95 -8.08
N PRO A 106 14.55 -15.77 -8.08
CA PRO A 106 13.85 -14.52 -7.85
C PRO A 106 12.78 -14.26 -8.93
N GLY A 107 11.68 -13.60 -8.58
CA GLY A 107 10.69 -13.16 -9.57
C GLY A 107 11.24 -12.09 -10.52
N PRO A 108 10.51 -11.78 -11.60
CA PRO A 108 10.93 -10.76 -12.55
C PRO A 108 11.02 -9.36 -11.91
N LYS A 109 11.93 -8.53 -12.42
CA LYS A 109 11.96 -7.09 -12.19
C LYS A 109 11.03 -6.39 -13.17
N ILE A 110 10.08 -5.64 -12.65
CA ILE A 110 8.97 -5.10 -13.47
C ILE A 110 8.97 -3.57 -13.39
N THR A 111 8.88 -2.90 -14.52
CA THR A 111 8.55 -1.46 -14.59
C THR A 111 7.29 -1.27 -15.43
N ILE A 112 6.32 -0.51 -14.91
CA ILE A 112 5.09 -0.13 -15.60
C ILE A 112 4.93 1.39 -15.46
N GLN A 113 5.01 2.12 -16.57
CA GLN A 113 5.09 3.58 -16.52
C GLN A 113 4.31 4.28 -17.62
N SER A 114 3.73 5.45 -17.30
CA SER A 114 3.09 6.37 -18.25
C SER A 114 1.95 5.76 -19.07
N ILE A 115 1.07 4.96 -18.42
CA ILE A 115 -0.08 4.33 -19.07
C ILE A 115 -1.38 4.80 -18.42
N HIS A 116 -2.37 5.14 -19.26
CA HIS A 116 -3.76 5.31 -18.84
C HIS A 116 -4.50 3.96 -18.91
N PHE A 117 -4.72 3.33 -17.77
CA PHE A 117 -5.61 2.18 -17.64
C PHE A 117 -7.05 2.64 -17.43
N ASP A 118 -7.96 2.17 -18.27
CA ASP A 118 -9.35 2.58 -18.26
C ASP A 118 -10.30 1.38 -18.38
N GLY A 119 -11.12 1.12 -17.38
CA GLY A 119 -12.15 0.07 -17.49
C GLY A 119 -11.71 -1.35 -17.08
N ALA A 120 -10.50 -1.53 -16.54
CA ALA A 120 -9.98 -2.85 -16.16
C ALA A 120 -10.91 -3.54 -15.13
N LEU A 121 -11.27 -4.80 -15.37
CA LEU A 121 -12.00 -5.64 -14.42
C LEU A 121 -11.06 -6.09 -13.30
N TRP A 122 -11.52 -5.92 -12.06
CA TRP A 122 -10.78 -6.12 -10.81
C TRP A 122 -9.62 -5.13 -10.63
N GLY A 123 -8.63 -5.13 -11.50
CA GLY A 123 -7.50 -4.20 -11.40
C GLY A 123 -6.53 -4.28 -12.59
N PRO A 124 -5.89 -3.18 -12.97
CA PRO A 124 -4.97 -3.15 -14.11
C PRO A 124 -3.57 -3.72 -13.80
N VAL A 125 -3.10 -3.65 -12.55
CA VAL A 125 -1.77 -4.15 -12.16
C VAL A 125 -1.91 -5.14 -11.02
N ASN A 126 -1.50 -6.39 -11.26
CA ASN A 126 -1.48 -7.47 -10.27
C ASN A 126 -0.14 -8.21 -10.33
N LEU A 127 0.75 -7.94 -9.37
CA LEU A 127 2.08 -8.52 -9.34
C LEU A 127 2.18 -9.49 -8.16
N ALA A 128 1.85 -10.76 -8.38
CA ALA A 128 1.93 -11.77 -7.33
C ALA A 128 3.37 -12.17 -7.03
N TYR A 129 4.22 -12.25 -8.07
CA TYR A 129 5.63 -12.70 -8.02
C TYR A 129 6.58 -11.66 -8.62
N SER A 130 7.54 -11.17 -7.84
CA SER A 130 8.50 -10.15 -8.31
C SER A 130 9.72 -10.06 -7.38
N SER A 131 10.89 -9.72 -7.94
CA SER A 131 12.10 -9.35 -7.17
C SER A 131 12.34 -7.83 -7.14
N GLY A 132 11.35 -7.06 -7.57
CA GLY A 132 11.31 -5.62 -7.50
C GLY A 132 10.40 -5.04 -8.57
N ALA A 133 9.66 -4.00 -8.22
CA ALA A 133 8.74 -3.35 -9.14
C ALA A 133 8.79 -1.82 -9.05
N THR A 134 8.65 -1.16 -10.18
CA THR A 134 8.43 0.30 -10.28
C THR A 134 7.14 0.55 -11.04
N ILE A 135 6.16 1.17 -10.40
CA ILE A 135 4.88 1.54 -11.00
C ILE A 135 4.72 3.05 -10.86
N SER A 136 4.92 3.80 -11.93
CA SER A 136 4.91 5.27 -11.86
C SER A 136 4.20 5.98 -12.99
N ASP A 137 3.76 7.20 -12.71
CA ASP A 137 3.19 8.12 -13.71
C ASP A 137 1.98 7.52 -14.45
N ASN A 138 1.26 6.56 -13.84
CA ASN A 138 0.09 5.95 -14.47
C ASN A 138 -1.18 6.69 -14.07
N LYS A 139 -2.18 6.64 -14.95
CA LYS A 139 -3.54 7.05 -14.67
C LYS A 139 -4.43 5.81 -14.66
N ILE A 140 -5.19 5.60 -13.59
CA ILE A 140 -6.07 4.44 -13.42
C ILE A 140 -7.48 4.95 -13.16
N THR A 141 -8.39 4.69 -14.08
CA THR A 141 -9.79 5.14 -14.00
C THR A 141 -10.75 4.01 -14.33
N ASN A 142 -11.99 4.15 -13.87
CA ASN A 142 -13.11 3.27 -14.22
C ASN A 142 -12.80 1.78 -13.97
N VAL A 143 -12.00 1.45 -12.96
CA VAL A 143 -11.74 0.05 -12.60
C VAL A 143 -13.08 -0.60 -12.26
N ARG A 144 -13.43 -1.71 -12.90
CA ARG A 144 -14.71 -2.37 -12.67
C ARG A 144 -14.62 -3.37 -11.52
N PRO A 145 -15.57 -3.36 -10.57
CA PRO A 145 -15.60 -4.36 -9.51
C PRO A 145 -15.73 -5.78 -10.06
N PHE A 146 -14.97 -6.72 -9.49
CA PHE A 146 -15.08 -8.15 -9.79
C PHE A 146 -15.78 -8.88 -8.64
N LEU A 147 -16.89 -9.57 -8.92
CA LEU A 147 -17.62 -10.33 -7.92
C LEU A 147 -16.76 -11.49 -7.40
N PHE A 148 -16.46 -11.48 -6.10
CA PHE A 148 -15.78 -12.56 -5.42
C PHE A 148 -16.83 -13.50 -4.82
N GLU A 149 -16.94 -14.70 -5.41
CA GLU A 149 -18.01 -15.65 -5.08
C GLU A 149 -17.93 -16.18 -3.65
N GLN A 150 -16.74 -16.18 -3.07
CA GLN A 150 -16.53 -16.71 -1.73
C GLN A 150 -16.86 -15.65 -0.66
N PRO A 151 -17.41 -16.07 0.49
CA PRO A 151 -17.64 -15.16 1.60
C PRO A 151 -16.33 -14.51 2.08
N VAL A 152 -16.34 -13.19 2.22
CA VAL A 152 -15.25 -12.43 2.84
C VAL A 152 -15.69 -12.00 4.22
N SER A 153 -15.06 -12.54 5.27
CA SER A 153 -15.45 -12.28 6.66
C SER A 153 -16.95 -12.52 6.92
N GLY A 154 -17.51 -13.58 6.32
CA GLY A 154 -18.91 -13.96 6.44
C GLY A 154 -19.89 -13.21 5.50
N MET A 155 -19.43 -12.18 4.78
CA MET A 155 -20.26 -11.46 3.82
C MET A 155 -20.17 -12.10 2.43
N THR A 156 -21.31 -12.43 1.83
CA THR A 156 -21.41 -12.91 0.44
C THR A 156 -21.63 -11.74 -0.53
N GLY A 157 -21.38 -11.99 -1.82
CA GLY A 157 -21.62 -11.00 -2.87
C GLY A 157 -20.70 -9.77 -2.79
N VAL A 158 -19.50 -9.96 -2.22
CA VAL A 158 -18.47 -8.92 -2.11
C VAL A 158 -17.76 -8.81 -3.44
N SER A 159 -17.61 -7.59 -3.94
CA SER A 159 -16.79 -7.31 -5.12
C SER A 159 -15.41 -6.80 -4.71
N LEU A 160 -14.39 -7.11 -5.50
CA LEU A 160 -13.02 -6.66 -5.31
C LEU A 160 -12.65 -5.69 -6.43
N GLN A 161 -11.99 -4.59 -6.08
CA GLN A 161 -11.62 -3.52 -7.00
C GLN A 161 -10.31 -2.89 -6.51
N HIS A 162 -9.23 -3.05 -7.27
CA HIS A 162 -7.88 -2.59 -6.92
C HIS A 162 -7.31 -1.72 -8.02
N GLY A 163 -6.68 -0.60 -7.68
CA GLY A 163 -5.83 0.14 -8.63
C GLY A 163 -4.54 -0.62 -8.91
N ILE A 164 -3.71 -0.79 -7.87
CA ILE A 164 -2.43 -1.50 -7.94
C ILE A 164 -2.39 -2.56 -6.84
N TYR A 165 -2.11 -3.80 -7.22
CA TYR A 165 -1.97 -4.91 -6.30
C TYR A 165 -0.58 -5.56 -6.41
N CYS A 166 0.10 -5.75 -5.28
CA CYS A 166 1.43 -6.38 -5.19
C CYS A 166 1.48 -7.39 -4.04
N GLY A 167 1.93 -8.61 -4.34
CA GLY A 167 2.10 -9.70 -3.38
C GLY A 167 1.18 -10.91 -3.65
N PRO A 168 1.37 -12.04 -2.95
CA PRO A 168 0.75 -13.30 -3.35
C PRO A 168 -0.71 -13.50 -2.89
N ARG A 169 -1.17 -12.77 -1.85
CA ARG A 169 -2.42 -13.07 -1.13
C ARG A 169 -3.68 -13.21 -1.99
N ILE A 170 -4.00 -12.22 -2.82
CA ILE A 170 -5.22 -12.23 -3.64
C ILE A 170 -5.17 -13.34 -4.68
N THR A 171 -4.00 -13.55 -5.31
CA THR A 171 -3.82 -14.66 -6.24
C THR A 171 -3.97 -16.01 -5.53
N GLN A 172 -3.55 -16.11 -4.26
CA GLN A 172 -3.84 -17.27 -3.43
C GLN A 172 -5.30 -17.37 -2.99
N ALA A 173 -6.03 -16.27 -2.80
CA ALA A 173 -7.45 -16.30 -2.44
C ALA A 173 -8.32 -16.96 -3.54
N MET A 174 -7.82 -16.99 -4.78
CA MET A 174 -8.41 -17.74 -5.90
C MET A 174 -8.13 -19.25 -5.83
N LEU A 175 -7.19 -19.70 -4.99
CA LEU A 175 -6.96 -21.11 -4.74
C LEU A 175 -8.00 -21.65 -3.75
N PRO A 176 -8.26 -22.97 -3.74
CA PRO A 176 -9.04 -23.61 -2.69
C PRO A 176 -8.55 -23.22 -1.28
N PRO A 177 -9.45 -23.05 -0.28
CA PRO A 177 -9.10 -22.58 1.06
C PRO A 177 -7.91 -23.30 1.71
N GLU A 178 -7.82 -24.62 1.55
CA GLU A 178 -6.77 -25.49 2.09
C GLU A 178 -5.38 -25.26 1.49
N LYS A 179 -5.30 -24.56 0.35
CA LYS A 179 -4.03 -24.21 -0.32
C LYS A 179 -3.59 -22.77 -0.04
N ARG A 180 -4.37 -22.00 0.72
CA ARG A 180 -4.04 -20.60 1.05
C ARG A 180 -3.05 -20.56 2.19
N THR A 181 -1.81 -20.22 1.88
CA THR A 181 -0.75 -20.13 2.86
C THR A 181 0.28 -19.11 2.42
N TYR A 182 0.75 -18.29 3.36
CA TYR A 182 1.86 -17.38 3.08
C TYR A 182 3.02 -18.13 2.42
N THR A 183 3.42 -17.67 1.23
CA THR A 183 4.55 -18.23 0.50
C THR A 183 5.70 -17.24 0.54
N PRO A 184 6.78 -17.53 1.30
CA PRO A 184 7.92 -16.62 1.37
C PRO A 184 8.62 -16.50 0.02
N ASP A 185 9.38 -15.41 -0.15
CA ASP A 185 10.27 -15.17 -1.29
C ASP A 185 9.57 -15.00 -2.66
N VAL A 186 8.25 -14.93 -2.67
CA VAL A 186 7.46 -14.66 -3.90
C VAL A 186 7.50 -13.16 -4.26
N PHE A 187 7.46 -12.27 -3.29
CA PHE A 187 7.60 -10.83 -3.55
C PHE A 187 8.71 -10.23 -2.68
N THR A 188 9.81 -9.84 -3.32
CA THR A 188 11.04 -9.36 -2.66
C THR A 188 11.60 -8.10 -3.34
N GLY A 189 12.68 -7.54 -2.79
CA GLY A 189 13.43 -6.45 -3.40
C GLY A 189 12.79 -5.06 -3.25
N ASN A 190 13.07 -4.17 -4.20
CA ASN A 190 12.60 -2.78 -4.13
C ASN A 190 11.24 -2.62 -4.80
N LEU A 191 10.27 -2.06 -4.08
CA LEU A 191 8.96 -1.67 -4.61
C LEU A 191 8.82 -0.15 -4.58
N LYS A 192 8.68 0.47 -5.75
CA LYS A 192 8.37 1.90 -5.88
C LYS A 192 7.02 2.07 -6.56
N ILE A 193 6.09 2.74 -5.88
CA ILE A 193 4.80 3.14 -6.45
C ILE A 193 4.68 4.65 -6.30
N SER A 194 4.85 5.40 -7.40
CA SER A 194 4.87 6.86 -7.29
C SER A 194 4.18 7.60 -8.41
N ASP A 195 3.69 8.81 -8.10
CA ASP A 195 3.20 9.75 -9.12
C ASP A 195 2.01 9.19 -9.93
N ASN A 196 1.25 8.23 -9.37
CA ASN A 196 0.07 7.68 -10.03
C ASN A 196 -1.20 8.47 -9.65
N GLU A 197 -2.12 8.63 -10.59
CA GLU A 197 -3.48 9.11 -10.37
C GLU A 197 -4.43 7.90 -10.39
N ILE A 198 -5.08 7.59 -9.26
CA ILE A 198 -5.89 6.38 -9.09
C ILE A 198 -7.30 6.76 -8.64
N ASP A 199 -8.29 6.47 -9.48
CA ASP A 199 -9.70 6.58 -9.13
C ASP A 199 -10.37 5.21 -9.19
N VAL A 200 -10.85 4.75 -8.03
CA VAL A 200 -11.57 3.48 -7.87
C VAL A 200 -13.02 3.72 -7.43
N ALA A 201 -13.64 4.78 -7.96
CA ALA A 201 -15.07 4.99 -7.83
C ALA A 201 -15.86 3.72 -8.24
N ASN A 202 -16.95 3.46 -7.55
CA ASN A 202 -17.85 2.35 -7.83
C ASN A 202 -19.27 2.68 -7.37
N ASP A 203 -20.26 2.08 -8.04
CA ASP A 203 -21.68 2.34 -7.80
C ASP A 203 -22.23 1.64 -6.55
N ASN A 204 -21.46 0.74 -5.93
CA ASN A 204 -21.88 -0.03 -4.76
C ASN A 204 -20.77 -0.11 -3.69
N PRO A 205 -20.43 1.01 -3.06
CA PRO A 205 -19.30 1.10 -2.13
C PRO A 205 -19.46 0.21 -0.90
N ILE A 206 -20.71 -0.05 -0.46
CA ILE A 206 -21.01 -0.90 0.70
C ILE A 206 -20.85 -2.40 0.43
N LYS A 207 -20.70 -2.83 -0.84
CA LYS A 207 -20.42 -4.22 -1.24
C LYS A 207 -19.12 -4.38 -2.01
N THR A 208 -18.33 -3.32 -2.16
CA THR A 208 -17.08 -3.35 -2.92
C THR A 208 -15.90 -3.05 -2.03
N MET A 209 -14.92 -3.96 -1.97
CA MET A 209 -13.58 -3.69 -1.44
C MET A 209 -12.78 -2.90 -2.47
N GLY A 210 -13.08 -1.60 -2.55
CA GLY A 210 -12.37 -0.64 -3.41
C GLY A 210 -11.09 -0.15 -2.73
N GLN A 211 -9.94 -0.54 -3.26
CA GLN A 211 -8.61 -0.19 -2.73
C GLN A 211 -7.75 0.46 -3.81
N GLY A 212 -7.05 1.54 -3.46
CA GLY A 212 -6.17 2.23 -4.42
C GLY A 212 -4.90 1.42 -4.66
N ILE A 213 -4.11 1.24 -3.60
CA ILE A 213 -2.87 0.45 -3.59
C ILE A 213 -2.98 -0.62 -2.50
N PHE A 214 -2.77 -1.88 -2.85
CA PHE A 214 -2.77 -2.98 -1.89
C PHE A 214 -1.49 -3.82 -2.02
N VAL A 215 -0.68 -3.83 -0.95
CA VAL A 215 0.56 -4.60 -0.84
C VAL A 215 0.48 -5.51 0.37
N VAL A 216 0.74 -6.80 0.19
CA VAL A 216 0.59 -7.78 1.28
C VAL A 216 1.47 -8.99 1.09
N TRP A 217 1.98 -9.55 2.20
CA TRP A 217 2.75 -10.80 2.17
C TRP A 217 4.03 -10.74 1.32
N THR A 218 4.74 -9.61 1.39
CA THR A 218 6.10 -9.51 0.85
C THR A 218 7.15 -9.93 1.89
N LYS A 219 8.38 -10.20 1.44
CA LYS A 219 9.51 -10.55 2.30
C LYS A 219 10.76 -9.77 1.91
N GLY A 220 11.41 -9.13 2.87
CA GLY A 220 12.63 -8.36 2.62
C GLY A 220 12.43 -7.09 1.79
N ALA A 221 11.18 -6.71 1.50
CA ALA A 221 10.90 -5.68 0.54
C ALA A 221 11.16 -4.27 1.12
N THR A 222 11.86 -3.43 0.35
CA THR A 222 11.97 -2.00 0.64
C THR A 222 10.98 -1.25 -0.24
N MET A 223 9.97 -0.67 0.39
CA MET A 223 8.82 -0.08 -0.28
C MET A 223 8.81 1.44 -0.13
N GLN A 224 8.59 2.13 -1.25
CA GLN A 224 8.35 3.56 -1.31
C GLN A 224 7.06 3.83 -2.08
N ILE A 225 6.04 4.29 -1.36
CA ILE A 225 4.74 4.67 -1.91
C ILE A 225 4.60 6.18 -1.78
N SER A 226 4.79 6.92 -2.87
CA SER A 226 4.93 8.38 -2.78
C SER A 226 4.25 9.19 -3.87
N ARG A 227 3.75 10.39 -3.51
CA ARG A 227 3.16 11.35 -4.48
C ARG A 227 2.02 10.77 -5.33
N ASN A 228 1.34 9.73 -4.86
CA ASN A 228 0.16 9.23 -5.52
C ASN A 228 -1.05 10.09 -5.14
N THR A 229 -1.95 10.27 -6.10
CA THR A 229 -3.25 10.92 -5.87
C THR A 229 -4.34 9.86 -6.00
N ILE A 230 -5.09 9.59 -4.93
CA ILE A 230 -6.01 8.46 -4.83
C ILE A 230 -7.41 8.94 -4.44
N TYR A 231 -8.41 8.50 -5.19
CA TYR A 231 -9.81 8.91 -5.05
C TYR A 231 -10.77 7.73 -4.88
N ASN A 232 -11.85 7.99 -4.13
CA ASN A 232 -13.09 7.20 -4.10
C ASN A 232 -12.94 5.73 -3.69
N CYS A 233 -11.89 5.37 -2.96
CA CYS A 233 -11.77 4.03 -2.36
C CYS A 233 -12.89 3.79 -1.35
N SER A 234 -13.60 2.67 -1.46
CA SER A 234 -14.65 2.22 -0.52
C SER A 234 -14.16 1.28 0.58
N ARG A 235 -12.90 0.84 0.52
CA ARG A 235 -12.19 0.21 1.64
C ARG A 235 -10.99 1.07 2.05
N ASN A 236 -9.76 0.76 1.63
CA ASN A 236 -8.54 1.43 2.06
C ASN A 236 -7.83 2.06 0.85
N SER A 237 -7.46 3.34 0.91
CA SER A 237 -6.77 3.96 -0.23
C SER A 237 -5.35 3.44 -0.42
N ILE A 238 -4.60 3.29 0.67
CA ILE A 238 -3.33 2.55 0.70
C ILE A 238 -3.41 1.51 1.79
N GLU A 239 -3.18 0.24 1.44
CA GLU A 239 -3.11 -0.88 2.37
C GLU A 239 -1.80 -1.64 2.20
N VAL A 240 -0.96 -1.64 3.23
CA VAL A 240 0.35 -2.31 3.22
C VAL A 240 0.48 -3.17 4.48
N VAL A 241 0.06 -4.42 4.41
CA VAL A 241 -0.12 -5.25 5.61
C VAL A 241 0.63 -6.59 5.56
N ASP A 242 1.03 -7.07 6.74
CA ASP A 242 1.60 -8.39 6.97
C ASP A 242 2.83 -8.68 6.06
N ASN A 243 3.75 -7.72 6.02
CA ASN A 243 5.02 -7.83 5.30
C ASN A 243 6.14 -8.26 6.26
N TYR A 244 7.05 -9.11 5.79
CA TYR A 244 8.06 -9.77 6.59
C TYR A 244 9.46 -9.20 6.31
N LEU A 245 10.32 -9.17 7.32
CA LEU A 245 11.76 -9.01 7.11
C LEU A 245 12.36 -10.22 6.37
N ASP A 246 13.49 -10.03 5.69
CA ASP A 246 14.30 -11.15 5.20
C ASP A 246 15.21 -11.74 6.30
N LYS A 247 16.03 -12.73 5.93
CA LYS A 247 16.98 -13.40 6.82
C LYS A 247 18.06 -12.46 7.40
N ASP A 248 18.32 -11.34 6.74
CA ASP A 248 19.34 -10.37 7.14
C ASP A 248 18.71 -9.19 7.90
N GLY A 249 17.39 -9.24 8.17
CA GLY A 249 16.65 -8.19 8.86
C GLY A 249 16.29 -7.00 7.97
N ASN A 250 16.37 -7.14 6.64
CA ASN A 250 15.97 -6.07 5.72
C ASN A 250 14.46 -6.04 5.53
N GLY A 251 13.92 -4.86 5.30
CA GLY A 251 12.50 -4.64 5.02
C GLY A 251 12.03 -3.31 5.63
N MET A 252 11.40 -2.48 4.81
CA MET A 252 10.96 -1.15 5.24
C MET A 252 9.82 -0.66 4.36
N VAL A 253 8.88 0.06 4.95
CA VAL A 253 7.75 0.66 4.26
C VAL A 253 7.74 2.17 4.53
N ILE A 254 7.86 2.96 3.46
CA ILE A 254 7.73 4.41 3.50
C ILE A 254 6.52 4.82 2.65
N ILE A 255 5.54 5.48 3.29
CA ILE A 255 4.35 6.03 2.65
C ILE A 255 4.38 7.55 2.85
N GLN A 256 4.63 8.29 1.77
CA GLN A 256 4.86 9.73 1.89
C GLN A 256 4.28 10.60 0.79
N ASP A 257 3.94 11.84 1.11
CA ASP A 257 3.54 12.86 0.13
C ASP A 257 2.31 12.44 -0.73
N ASN A 258 1.49 11.49 -0.28
CA ASN A 258 0.31 11.07 -1.03
C ASN A 258 -0.88 11.98 -0.74
N LYS A 259 -1.74 12.18 -1.74
CA LYS A 259 -3.01 12.91 -1.62
C LYS A 259 -4.17 11.94 -1.75
N ILE A 260 -4.97 11.82 -0.70
CA ILE A 260 -6.03 10.81 -0.61
C ILE A 260 -7.38 11.49 -0.36
N VAL A 261 -8.39 11.11 -1.13
CA VAL A 261 -9.79 11.43 -0.86
C VAL A 261 -10.60 10.13 -0.93
N THR A 262 -10.90 9.55 0.23
CA THR A 262 -11.72 8.33 0.35
C THR A 262 -13.14 8.54 -0.18
N SER A 263 -13.94 7.50 -0.43
CA SER A 263 -15.38 7.67 -0.71
C SER A 263 -16.17 8.07 0.56
N GLN A 264 -17.47 8.36 0.44
CA GLN A 264 -18.33 8.68 1.59
C GLN A 264 -18.91 7.43 2.26
N GLU A 265 -19.10 6.37 1.51
CA GLU A 265 -19.60 5.08 2.01
C GLU A 265 -18.52 4.03 1.82
N GLY A 266 -18.52 3.01 2.66
CA GLY A 266 -17.52 1.96 2.56
C GLY A 266 -18.03 0.61 3.01
N ILE A 267 -17.36 -0.42 2.53
CA ILE A 267 -17.72 -1.80 2.83
C ILE A 267 -17.40 -2.13 4.31
N PRO A 268 -18.39 -2.52 5.14
CA PRO A 268 -18.22 -2.63 6.58
C PRO A 268 -17.54 -3.95 7.02
N ILE A 269 -16.61 -4.49 6.23
CA ILE A 269 -15.87 -5.72 6.53
C ILE A 269 -14.36 -5.62 6.25
N PRO A 270 -13.49 -6.16 7.13
CA PRO A 270 -13.83 -6.94 8.34
C PRO A 270 -14.27 -6.09 9.54
N SER A 271 -14.32 -4.77 9.39
CA SER A 271 -14.80 -3.85 10.41
C SER A 271 -15.69 -2.78 9.76
N PRO A 272 -16.63 -2.19 10.51
CA PRO A 272 -17.48 -1.11 10.02
C PRO A 272 -16.73 0.21 9.84
N ARG A 273 -15.42 0.26 10.07
CA ARG A 273 -14.59 1.48 10.02
C ARG A 273 -14.02 1.66 8.62
N THR A 274 -14.84 2.22 7.73
CA THR A 274 -14.51 2.43 6.32
C THR A 274 -15.32 3.53 5.69
N PRO A 275 -14.80 4.12 4.60
CA PRO A 275 -13.49 3.87 3.97
C PRO A 275 -12.33 4.53 4.74
N ASN A 276 -11.08 4.12 4.50
CA ASN A 276 -9.91 4.59 5.23
C ASN A 276 -8.84 5.16 4.29
N GLY A 277 -8.04 6.10 4.80
CA GLY A 277 -6.91 6.66 4.07
C GLY A 277 -5.77 5.65 3.94
N ILE A 278 -4.98 5.50 5.01
CA ILE A 278 -3.80 4.62 5.03
C ILE A 278 -3.96 3.55 6.11
N VAL A 279 -3.75 2.30 5.74
CA VAL A 279 -3.63 1.14 6.64
C VAL A 279 -2.29 0.48 6.41
N ALA A 280 -1.39 0.46 7.40
CA ALA A 280 -0.06 -0.13 7.22
C ALA A 280 0.42 -0.87 8.49
N GLY A 281 0.95 -2.08 8.40
CA GLY A 281 1.39 -2.82 9.60
C GLY A 281 0.99 -4.29 9.56
N TRP A 282 0.49 -4.82 10.68
CA TRP A 282 0.03 -6.21 10.77
C TRP A 282 -1.45 -6.27 11.07
N PHE A 283 -2.19 -7.00 10.25
CA PHE A 283 -3.64 -7.11 10.40
C PHE A 283 -4.10 -8.57 10.49
N PHE A 284 -3.61 -9.43 9.58
CA PHE A 284 -3.97 -10.83 9.54
C PHE A 284 -3.18 -11.66 10.56
N ASP A 285 -1.93 -11.28 10.86
CA ASP A 285 -1.12 -11.88 11.92
C ASP A 285 -0.59 -10.80 12.89
N PRO A 286 -1.42 -10.34 13.85
CA PRO A 286 -1.03 -9.29 14.78
C PRO A 286 0.22 -9.57 15.62
N ALA A 287 0.60 -10.85 15.79
CA ALA A 287 1.80 -11.22 16.52
C ALA A 287 3.07 -10.77 15.79
N GLY A 288 3.04 -10.68 14.46
CA GLY A 288 4.14 -10.16 13.67
C GLY A 288 4.48 -8.70 13.97
N ALA A 289 3.53 -7.91 14.50
CA ALA A 289 3.76 -6.51 14.89
C ALA A 289 4.75 -6.35 16.04
N MET A 290 4.84 -7.35 16.92
CA MET A 290 5.64 -7.31 18.15
C MET A 290 6.91 -8.13 18.03
N ASP A 291 7.08 -8.90 16.95
CA ASP A 291 8.27 -9.72 16.71
C ASP A 291 9.30 -8.90 15.90
N PRO A 292 10.42 -8.47 16.52
CA PRO A 292 11.44 -7.67 15.82
C PRO A 292 12.15 -8.44 14.70
N LYS A 293 12.04 -9.78 14.65
CA LYS A 293 12.58 -10.60 13.53
C LYS A 293 11.64 -10.65 12.34
N ARG A 294 10.40 -10.18 12.50
CA ARG A 294 9.38 -10.20 11.46
C ARG A 294 8.94 -8.80 11.05
N ASN A 295 8.89 -7.86 12.01
CA ASN A 295 8.28 -6.55 11.85
C ASN A 295 9.17 -5.58 11.06
N PRO A 296 8.83 -5.23 9.80
CA PRO A 296 9.56 -4.19 9.08
C PRO A 296 9.26 -2.82 9.69
N LYS A 297 10.14 -1.86 9.42
CA LYS A 297 9.91 -0.47 9.85
C LYS A 297 8.83 0.18 8.99
N TYR A 298 7.84 0.79 9.63
CA TYR A 298 6.77 1.56 8.95
C TYR A 298 6.93 3.06 9.21
N ILE A 299 6.97 3.85 8.14
CA ILE A 299 7.09 5.31 8.16
C ILE A 299 5.96 5.91 7.31
N VAL A 300 5.08 6.68 7.92
CA VAL A 300 3.95 7.37 7.28
C VAL A 300 4.09 8.86 7.49
N ILE A 301 4.52 9.61 6.47
CA ILE A 301 4.88 11.02 6.62
C ILE A 301 4.34 11.93 5.52
N ASN A 302 4.04 13.18 5.83
CA ASN A 302 3.68 14.21 4.83
C ASN A 302 2.48 13.86 3.93
N ASN A 303 1.59 12.97 4.34
CA ASN A 303 0.40 12.64 3.52
C ASN A 303 -0.74 13.63 3.80
N ALA A 304 -1.51 13.96 2.76
CA ALA A 304 -2.73 14.75 2.84
C ALA A 304 -3.95 13.85 2.62
N ILE A 305 -4.78 13.68 3.64
CA ILE A 305 -5.86 12.69 3.67
C ILE A 305 -7.18 13.38 3.98
N ARG A 306 -8.19 13.16 3.12
CA ARG A 306 -9.60 13.51 3.37
C ARG A 306 -10.42 12.23 3.53
N ALA A 307 -10.71 11.90 4.78
CA ALA A 307 -11.50 10.74 5.22
C ALA A 307 -12.99 11.14 5.30
N ARG A 308 -13.80 10.77 4.31
CA ARG A 308 -15.15 11.32 4.12
C ARG A 308 -16.27 10.48 4.75
N GLY A 309 -16.01 9.21 5.06
CA GLY A 309 -17.04 8.33 5.59
C GLY A 309 -17.33 8.51 7.06
N GLN A 310 -18.53 8.08 7.45
CA GLN A 310 -19.08 8.29 8.79
C GLN A 310 -18.21 7.69 9.91
N THR A 311 -17.58 6.56 9.65
CA THR A 311 -16.72 5.77 10.56
C THR A 311 -15.29 5.63 10.02
N SER A 312 -14.90 6.49 9.08
CA SER A 312 -13.61 6.42 8.41
C SER A 312 -12.43 6.57 9.37
N MET A 313 -11.30 5.97 9.01
CA MET A 313 -10.01 6.22 9.66
C MET A 313 -9.09 6.97 8.68
N GLY A 314 -8.47 8.05 9.14
CA GLY A 314 -7.44 8.73 8.35
C GLY A 314 -6.20 7.85 8.18
N ILE A 315 -5.58 7.49 9.31
CA ILE A 315 -4.38 6.63 9.36
C ILE A 315 -4.57 5.55 10.43
N PHE A 316 -4.28 4.30 10.07
CA PHE A 316 -4.25 3.16 10.98
C PHE A 316 -2.95 2.37 10.80
N VAL A 317 -2.11 2.30 11.85
CA VAL A 317 -0.83 1.60 11.78
C VAL A 317 -0.66 0.60 12.91
N PRO A 318 -1.08 -0.68 12.76
CA PRO A 318 -0.88 -1.71 13.79
C PRO A 318 0.52 -2.34 13.70
N SER A 319 1.56 -1.62 14.07
CA SER A 319 2.96 -2.10 14.11
C SER A 319 3.79 -1.36 15.17
N ASP A 320 4.59 -2.09 15.95
CA ASP A 320 5.52 -1.47 16.91
C ASP A 320 6.60 -0.65 16.19
N ASN A 321 7.12 0.39 16.86
CA ASN A 321 8.20 1.25 16.38
C ASN A 321 7.88 2.01 15.07
N ALA A 322 6.61 2.20 14.75
CA ALA A 322 6.17 3.00 13.62
C ALA A 322 6.43 4.51 13.83
N VAL A 323 6.62 5.21 12.72
CA VAL A 323 6.72 6.67 12.67
C VAL A 323 5.55 7.22 11.87
N ILE A 324 4.72 8.05 12.51
CA ILE A 324 3.57 8.71 11.90
C ILE A 324 3.72 10.21 12.13
N SER A 325 4.20 10.95 11.13
CA SER A 325 4.60 12.35 11.35
C SER A 325 4.23 13.30 10.22
N ASN A 326 3.95 14.56 10.54
CA ASN A 326 3.70 15.62 9.55
C ASN A 326 2.57 15.32 8.54
N ASN A 327 1.60 14.46 8.91
CA ASN A 327 0.45 14.21 8.04
C ASN A 327 -0.64 15.26 8.28
N ALA A 328 -1.38 15.61 7.24
CA ALA A 328 -2.58 16.43 7.31
C ALA A 328 -3.81 15.54 7.09
N VAL A 329 -4.66 15.40 8.10
CA VAL A 329 -5.83 14.52 8.09
C VAL A 329 -7.10 15.34 8.33
N LEU A 330 -7.98 15.41 7.34
CA LEU A 330 -9.32 15.98 7.45
C LEU A 330 -10.35 14.85 7.52
N THR A 331 -11.14 14.82 8.58
CA THR A 331 -12.22 13.83 8.79
C THR A 331 -13.59 14.48 8.71
N GLU A 332 -14.56 13.80 8.07
CA GLU A 332 -15.91 14.36 7.87
C GLU A 332 -17.03 13.60 8.59
N GLY A 333 -16.79 12.36 9.03
CA GLY A 333 -17.77 11.53 9.73
C GLY A 333 -17.81 11.81 11.23
N SER A 334 -18.98 11.84 11.87
CA SER A 334 -19.02 12.13 13.32
C SER A 334 -18.47 11.00 14.20
N GLU A 335 -18.33 9.79 13.66
CA GLU A 335 -17.69 8.64 14.30
C GLU A 335 -16.33 8.32 13.65
N ALA A 336 -15.77 9.22 12.84
CA ALA A 336 -14.48 9.01 12.20
C ALA A 336 -13.33 9.13 13.21
N TRP A 337 -12.17 8.61 12.83
CA TRP A 337 -10.93 8.71 13.59
C TRP A 337 -9.84 9.36 12.73
N GLY A 338 -9.12 10.33 13.28
CA GLY A 338 -7.95 10.90 12.61
C GLY A 338 -6.84 9.84 12.48
N ILE A 339 -6.26 9.46 13.61
CA ILE A 339 -5.24 8.41 13.72
C ILE A 339 -5.69 7.38 14.75
N ILE A 340 -5.56 6.10 14.41
CA ILE A 340 -5.78 5.01 15.35
C ILE A 340 -4.56 4.07 15.38
N HIS A 341 -4.21 3.61 16.57
CA HIS A 341 -2.98 2.85 16.79
C HIS A 341 -3.14 1.83 17.90
N PHE A 342 -2.60 0.62 17.71
CA PHE A 342 -2.78 -0.51 18.64
C PHE A 342 -1.51 -0.92 19.37
N THR A 343 -0.37 -0.47 18.88
CA THR A 343 0.96 -1.02 19.16
C THR A 343 1.82 -0.07 20.00
N SER A 344 3.08 -0.44 20.22
CA SER A 344 3.95 0.19 21.20
C SER A 344 5.17 0.86 20.58
N ASN A 345 5.82 1.73 21.37
CA ASN A 345 7.09 2.39 21.02
C ASN A 345 7.03 3.24 19.73
N CYS A 346 5.86 3.77 19.38
CA CYS A 346 5.69 4.55 18.15
C CYS A 346 5.90 6.04 18.38
N TYR A 347 6.32 6.73 17.32
CA TYR A 347 6.46 8.18 17.28
C TYR A 347 5.35 8.78 16.43
N ILE A 348 4.38 9.43 17.08
CA ILE A 348 3.19 10.02 16.46
C ILE A 348 3.24 11.53 16.70
N ALA A 349 3.79 12.30 15.77
CA ALA A 349 4.12 13.70 16.05
C ALA A 349 3.78 14.65 14.91
N HIS A 350 3.53 15.91 15.23
CA HIS A 350 3.41 16.98 14.24
C HIS A 350 2.35 16.73 13.16
N ASN A 351 1.35 15.88 13.43
CA ASN A 351 0.23 15.68 12.53
C ASN A 351 -0.79 16.78 12.76
N ARG A 352 -1.36 17.32 11.67
CA ARG A 352 -2.51 18.23 11.71
C ARG A 352 -3.79 17.44 11.45
N ILE A 353 -4.70 17.41 12.41
CA ILE A 353 -5.96 16.66 12.35
C ILE A 353 -7.11 17.66 12.48
N GLU A 354 -7.98 17.69 11.47
CA GLU A 354 -9.05 18.68 11.35
C GLU A 354 -10.40 17.99 11.07
N GLY A 355 -11.47 18.75 11.20
CA GLY A 355 -12.82 18.31 10.85
C GLY A 355 -13.61 17.83 12.05
N ARG A 356 -14.20 16.64 11.98
CA ARG A 356 -14.99 16.05 13.08
C ARG A 356 -14.86 14.54 13.12
N GLY A 357 -15.02 13.97 14.31
CA GLY A 357 -14.95 12.52 14.52
C GLY A 357 -15.06 12.16 16.00
N ALA A 358 -14.98 10.86 16.29
CA ALA A 358 -14.94 10.36 17.67
C ALA A 358 -13.69 10.84 18.40
N HIS A 359 -12.52 10.66 17.76
CA HIS A 359 -11.21 11.03 18.30
C HIS A 359 -10.27 11.54 17.21
N ALA A 360 -9.43 12.50 17.55
CA ALA A 360 -8.31 12.89 16.70
C ALA A 360 -7.26 11.77 16.71
N ILE A 361 -6.89 11.28 17.90
CA ILE A 361 -5.97 10.15 18.08
C ILE A 361 -6.54 9.16 19.10
N GLN A 362 -6.56 7.86 18.76
CA GLN A 362 -6.91 6.79 19.70
C GLN A 362 -5.79 5.74 19.78
N ILE A 363 -5.31 5.49 21.00
CA ILE A 363 -4.42 4.39 21.34
C ILE A 363 -5.26 3.29 21.99
N VAL A 364 -5.40 2.14 21.32
CA VAL A 364 -6.23 1.04 21.79
C VAL A 364 -5.50 -0.30 21.73
N PRO A 365 -5.08 -0.85 22.88
CA PRO A 365 -4.52 -2.20 22.95
C PRO A 365 -5.50 -3.22 22.35
N MET A 366 -5.01 -4.09 21.46
CA MET A 366 -5.86 -5.09 20.80
C MET A 366 -5.05 -6.33 20.42
N ARG A 367 -5.64 -7.53 20.57
CA ARG A 367 -5.05 -8.82 20.13
C ARG A 367 -3.61 -9.04 20.64
N GLY A 368 -3.36 -8.75 21.92
CA GLY A 368 -2.05 -8.90 22.56
C GLY A 368 -1.11 -7.71 22.39
N GLN A 369 -1.44 -6.74 21.52
CA GLN A 369 -0.70 -5.49 21.38
C GLN A 369 -1.05 -4.56 22.55
N LEU A 370 -0.04 -3.88 23.11
CA LEU A 370 -0.16 -3.17 24.40
C LEU A 370 -0.44 -1.68 24.29
N GLY A 371 -0.41 -1.05 23.11
CA GLY A 371 -0.64 0.40 23.01
C GLY A 371 0.26 1.25 23.92
N SER A 372 1.52 0.85 24.15
CA SER A 372 2.34 1.37 25.25
C SER A 372 3.60 2.09 24.79
N LYS A 373 4.12 3.02 25.61
CA LYS A 373 5.38 3.74 25.35
C LYS A 373 5.37 4.53 24.02
N ASN A 374 4.20 4.98 23.58
CA ASN A 374 4.09 5.83 22.39
C ASN A 374 4.38 7.28 22.76
N PHE A 375 5.00 8.01 21.84
CA PHE A 375 5.28 9.45 21.95
C PHE A 375 4.33 10.21 21.04
N LEU A 376 3.36 10.91 21.63
CA LEU A 376 2.35 11.71 20.96
C LEU A 376 2.66 13.19 21.18
N ILE A 377 3.51 13.78 20.35
CA ILE A 377 4.07 15.13 20.61
C ILE A 377 3.74 16.12 19.48
N GLY A 378 3.25 17.30 19.85
CA GLY A 378 3.11 18.42 18.91
C GLY A 378 2.11 18.18 17.78
N ASN A 379 1.14 17.28 17.98
CA ASN A 379 0.02 17.11 17.06
C ASN A 379 -0.96 18.29 17.23
N ASP A 380 -1.44 18.84 16.12
CA ASP A 380 -2.40 19.94 16.11
C ASP A 380 -3.79 19.41 15.77
N PHE A 381 -4.71 19.52 16.73
CA PHE A 381 -6.13 19.21 16.57
C PHE A 381 -7.01 20.39 17.01
N SER A 382 -6.48 21.61 16.94
CA SER A 382 -7.20 22.85 17.31
C SER A 382 -8.47 23.10 16.47
N GLN A 383 -8.52 22.53 15.26
CA GLN A 383 -9.67 22.60 14.35
C GLN A 383 -10.48 21.29 14.30
N PHE A 384 -10.18 20.33 15.17
CA PHE A 384 -10.92 19.07 15.26
C PHE A 384 -12.11 19.21 16.22
N LYS A 385 -13.28 18.75 15.80
CA LYS A 385 -14.49 18.70 16.61
C LYS A 385 -14.73 17.27 17.07
N ALA A 386 -14.12 16.91 18.20
CA ALA A 386 -14.32 15.60 18.81
C ALA A 386 -15.75 15.43 19.34
N SER A 387 -16.40 14.31 19.03
CA SER A 387 -17.67 13.92 19.64
C SER A 387 -17.49 13.24 20.99
N ARG A 388 -16.26 12.81 21.33
CA ARG A 388 -15.91 12.18 22.61
C ARG A 388 -14.75 12.92 23.30
N CYS A 389 -13.56 12.85 22.71
CA CYS A 389 -12.37 13.57 23.17
C CYS A 389 -11.32 13.59 22.05
N ASP A 390 -10.38 14.52 22.09
CA ASP A 390 -9.35 14.62 21.05
C ASP A 390 -8.38 13.44 21.11
N ILE A 391 -7.93 13.07 22.31
CA ILE A 391 -7.05 11.93 22.54
C ILE A 391 -7.71 10.91 23.46
N ALA A 392 -7.73 9.64 23.06
CA ALA A 392 -8.15 8.52 23.89
C ALA A 392 -7.00 7.53 24.11
N LEU A 393 -6.63 7.31 25.36
CA LEU A 393 -5.74 6.24 25.80
C LEU A 393 -6.59 5.17 26.47
N GLU A 394 -6.86 4.08 25.76
CA GLU A 394 -7.77 3.05 26.27
C GLU A 394 -7.13 2.20 27.38
N LYS A 395 -7.97 1.41 28.04
CA LYS A 395 -7.55 0.45 29.06
C LYS A 395 -6.37 -0.39 28.56
N ASP A 396 -5.43 -0.62 29.46
CA ASP A 396 -4.18 -1.38 29.26
C ASP A 396 -3.09 -0.66 28.44
N SER A 397 -3.34 0.54 27.93
CA SER A 397 -2.28 1.40 27.39
C SER A 397 -1.40 1.92 28.52
N LYS A 398 -0.08 1.86 28.39
CA LYS A 398 0.84 2.22 29.49
C LYS A 398 2.01 3.08 29.04
N TYR A 399 2.43 3.96 29.93
CA TYR A 399 3.67 4.73 29.79
C TYR A 399 3.77 5.53 28.48
N ASN A 400 2.63 5.93 27.93
CA ASN A 400 2.59 6.83 26.78
C ASN A 400 2.93 8.25 27.24
N VAL A 401 3.60 9.01 26.38
CA VAL A 401 3.91 10.42 26.59
C VAL A 401 3.08 11.24 25.62
N VAL A 402 2.23 12.12 26.13
CA VAL A 402 1.35 12.98 25.36
C VAL A 402 1.67 14.43 25.68
N GLY A 403 2.17 15.18 24.70
CA GLY A 403 2.46 16.60 24.81
C GLY A 403 1.71 17.38 23.75
N GLY A 404 0.78 18.24 24.19
CA GLY A 404 -0.02 19.12 23.34
C GLY A 404 -0.08 20.54 23.89
N SER A 405 -0.75 21.44 23.17
CA SER A 405 -0.98 22.82 23.61
C SER A 405 -2.44 23.10 23.98
N SER A 406 -3.38 22.23 23.61
CA SER A 406 -4.82 22.39 23.86
C SER A 406 -5.59 21.07 23.67
N GLY A 407 -6.91 21.12 23.93
CA GLY A 407 -7.89 20.05 23.73
C GLY A 407 -8.05 19.09 24.91
N THR A 408 -8.63 17.93 24.64
CA THR A 408 -9.20 17.02 25.65
C THR A 408 -8.62 15.62 25.56
N VAL A 409 -8.50 14.97 26.72
CA VAL A 409 -7.99 13.60 26.81
C VAL A 409 -8.83 12.75 27.75
N VAL A 410 -9.10 11.52 27.33
CA VAL A 410 -9.59 10.44 28.19
C VAL A 410 -8.45 9.46 28.36
N ASP A 411 -8.00 9.26 29.61
CA ASP A 411 -6.96 8.30 29.95
C ASP A 411 -7.53 7.19 30.83
N GLN A 412 -7.67 6.00 30.25
CA GLN A 412 -8.03 4.76 30.93
C GLN A 412 -6.80 3.85 31.14
N GLY A 413 -5.62 4.30 30.72
CA GLY A 413 -4.35 3.59 30.85
C GLY A 413 -3.70 3.78 32.21
N SER A 414 -2.41 3.40 32.31
CA SER A 414 -1.64 3.52 33.54
C SER A 414 -0.24 4.04 33.29
N GLY A 415 0.24 4.97 34.12
CA GLY A 415 1.59 5.53 34.02
C GLY A 415 1.82 6.40 32.79
N ASN A 416 0.76 6.82 32.10
CA ASN A 416 0.83 7.77 31.01
C ASN A 416 1.18 9.16 31.56
N GLN A 417 1.95 9.93 30.78
CA GLN A 417 2.34 11.30 31.10
C GLN A 417 1.63 12.21 30.10
N ILE A 418 0.83 13.15 30.61
CA ILE A 418 -0.01 14.02 29.78
C ILE A 418 0.26 15.46 30.18
N GLU A 419 0.67 16.28 29.22
CA GLU A 419 0.93 17.71 29.41
C GLU A 419 0.19 18.55 28.37
N GLY A 420 -0.45 19.63 28.83
CA GLY A 420 -1.13 20.61 27.97
C GLY A 420 -2.52 20.24 27.46
N LEU A 421 -3.09 19.12 27.91
CA LEU A 421 -4.48 18.71 27.61
C LEU A 421 -5.35 18.71 28.86
N LYS A 422 -6.65 18.99 28.70
CA LYS A 422 -7.65 18.88 29.75
C LYS A 422 -8.17 17.44 29.86
N SER A 423 -7.98 16.81 31.02
CA SER A 423 -8.60 15.52 31.30
C SER A 423 -10.12 15.65 31.37
N VAL A 424 -10.84 14.70 30.77
CA VAL A 424 -12.30 14.60 30.82
C VAL A 424 -12.73 13.21 31.29
N ALA A 425 -13.89 13.15 31.95
CA ALA A 425 -14.50 11.88 32.32
C ALA A 425 -14.94 11.11 31.07
N LYS A 426 -15.03 9.79 31.21
CA LYS A 426 -15.48 8.89 30.14
C LYS A 426 -16.93 9.08 29.77
#